data_AF-A0A6L3N9X0-F1
#
_entry.id   AF-A0A6L3N9X0-F1
#
_cell.length_a   1.000
_cell.length_b   1.000
_cell.length_c   1.000
_cell.angle_alpha   90.00
_cell.angle_beta   90.00
_cell.angle_gamma   90.00
#
_symmetry.space_group_name_H-M   'P 1'
#
loop_
_entity.id
_entity.type
_entity.pdbx_description
1 polymer ?
#
loop_
_entity_poly.entity_id
_entity_poly.type
_entity_poly.pdbx_seq_one_letter_code
_entity_poly.pdbx_strand_id
1 'polypeptide(L)'
;MRFAKVLVANRGEIACRVIRTLKRLGIASVAIYSDADRDARHVALADEAVRVGPAPAADSYLNVAAILAAARETGAQAVHPGYGFLSEHAGFADACEAAGLRFIGPRGDHMRAFGLKHTARALAAAQGVALLPGTGLLDDVATALAEADAIGYPVMLKSTAGGGGIGMSLCRDAAQLEAAFESVVRLGSANFAHAGVYLEKFVEHARHIEVQIFGDGRGGAIALGERDCSVQRRNQKVIEETPAPDLTDAERDALHASAVRLAQAVDYASAGTVEFVFDANARQFYFLEVNTRLQVEHCVTEAVTGVDLVEWMILQAEGDLPPLDTLAVAPRGASIQVRLYAEDPHKQFQPSAGLLTHVAFPDDVRVDGWIEAGTEISAHYDPLLAKLIVRGDTRRDALAALRAALARTELYGIETNLDYLRAVVGSDTFARGAQTTAFLSRFVFAPHTIDVLDGGVQTTVQQAPGRVGYWSVGVPPSGPMDDRAFDLANALLDNARDAAGLEFTMVGATLRFNTATLFVLGGAPLAATLDGEPAPFWQVLRA
;
A
#
# COMPACT_ATOMS: atom_id res chain seq x y z
N MET A 1 24.21 -3.05 24.52
CA MET A 1 23.31 -3.59 25.56
C MET A 1 22.29 -4.43 24.83
N ARG A 2 22.21 -5.72 25.13
CA ARG A 2 21.27 -6.61 24.47
C ARG A 2 19.89 -6.49 25.11
N PHE A 3 18.84 -6.34 24.31
CA PHE A 3 17.47 -6.25 24.79
C PHE A 3 16.98 -7.64 25.19
N ALA A 4 16.39 -7.74 26.38
CA ALA A 4 15.63 -8.88 26.81
C ALA A 4 14.16 -8.77 26.37
N LYS A 5 13.61 -7.56 26.27
CA LYS A 5 12.21 -7.32 25.92
C LYS A 5 12.02 -6.01 25.13
N VAL A 6 11.25 -6.09 24.04
CA VAL A 6 10.94 -4.97 23.14
C VAL A 6 9.42 -4.85 22.96
N LEU A 7 8.90 -3.63 23.10
CA LEU A 7 7.52 -3.30 22.78
C LEU A 7 7.39 -2.90 21.31
N VAL A 8 6.40 -3.44 20.62
CA VAL A 8 6.09 -3.09 19.23
C VAL A 8 4.93 -2.11 19.22
N ALA A 9 5.20 -0.83 19.00
CA ALA A 9 4.21 0.25 19.03
C ALA A 9 3.47 0.37 17.69
N ASN A 10 2.89 -0.74 17.23
CA ASN A 10 2.16 -0.84 15.96
C ASN A 10 1.18 -2.02 15.99
N ARG A 11 0.48 -2.26 14.87
CA ARG A 11 -0.51 -3.32 14.68
C ARG A 11 -0.32 -4.07 13.37
N GLY A 12 -1.13 -5.10 13.14
CA GLY A 12 -1.28 -5.74 11.84
C GLY A 12 0.01 -6.38 11.33
N GLU A 13 0.25 -6.27 10.02
CA GLU A 13 1.37 -6.95 9.34
C GLU A 13 2.73 -6.59 9.94
N ILE A 14 3.03 -5.29 10.10
CA ILE A 14 4.36 -4.86 10.56
C ILE A 14 4.62 -5.30 11.99
N ALA A 15 3.59 -5.31 12.85
CA ALA A 15 3.74 -5.82 14.19
C ALA A 15 4.10 -7.32 14.17
N CYS A 16 3.38 -8.11 13.36
CA CYS A 16 3.71 -9.53 13.15
C CYS A 16 5.14 -9.71 12.62
N ARG A 17 5.56 -8.89 11.66
CA ARG A 17 6.91 -8.94 11.05
C ARG A 17 8.01 -8.64 12.06
N VAL A 18 7.82 -7.65 12.93
CA VAL A 18 8.80 -7.30 13.98
C VAL A 18 8.86 -8.38 15.05
N ILE A 19 7.71 -8.87 15.51
CA ILE A 19 7.63 -9.97 16.49
C ILE A 19 8.35 -11.22 15.98
N ARG A 20 8.19 -11.58 14.70
CA ARG A 20 8.93 -12.71 14.10
C ARG A 20 10.45 -12.56 14.21
N THR A 21 10.99 -11.36 13.95
CA THR A 21 12.43 -11.10 14.10
C THR A 21 12.86 -11.12 15.57
N LEU A 22 12.10 -10.49 16.47
CA LEU A 22 12.38 -10.53 17.92
C LEU A 22 12.47 -11.98 18.43
N LYS A 23 11.48 -12.81 18.08
CA LYS A 23 11.47 -14.24 18.43
C LYS A 23 12.69 -14.99 17.92
N ARG A 24 13.12 -14.74 16.66
CA ARG A 24 14.33 -15.35 16.09
C ARG A 24 15.60 -14.92 16.83
N LEU A 25 15.66 -13.66 17.29
CA LEU A 25 16.77 -13.11 18.05
C LEU A 25 16.76 -13.52 19.54
N GLY A 26 15.70 -14.20 20.00
CA GLY A 26 15.53 -14.59 21.40
C GLY A 26 15.16 -13.43 22.32
N ILE A 27 14.54 -12.38 21.76
CA ILE A 27 14.09 -11.18 22.47
C ILE A 27 12.58 -11.29 22.71
N ALA A 28 12.13 -11.12 23.96
CA ALA A 28 10.71 -11.15 24.29
C ALA A 28 9.98 -9.95 23.67
N SER A 29 8.76 -10.17 23.22
CA SER A 29 7.96 -9.20 22.49
C SER A 29 6.71 -8.78 23.27
N VAL A 30 6.42 -7.48 23.25
CA VAL A 30 5.17 -6.92 23.79
C VAL A 30 4.36 -6.32 22.65
N ALA A 31 3.17 -6.84 22.40
CA ALA A 31 2.19 -6.22 21.50
C ALA A 31 1.36 -5.17 22.25
N ILE A 32 0.96 -4.11 21.56
CA ILE A 32 -0.13 -3.24 22.00
C ILE A 32 -1.35 -3.43 21.12
N TYR A 33 -2.55 -3.23 21.67
CA TYR A 33 -3.78 -3.33 20.90
C TYR A 33 -4.87 -2.36 21.37
N SER A 34 -5.71 -1.97 20.42
CA SER A 34 -7.00 -1.33 20.67
C SER A 34 -8.11 -2.37 20.85
N ASP A 35 -9.29 -1.97 21.32
CA ASP A 35 -10.45 -2.88 21.39
C ASP A 35 -10.79 -3.57 20.06
N ALA A 36 -10.56 -2.92 18.92
CA ALA A 36 -10.84 -3.48 17.60
C ALA A 36 -9.82 -4.55 17.16
N ASP A 37 -8.61 -4.55 17.73
CA ASP A 37 -7.55 -5.51 17.40
C ASP A 37 -7.32 -6.56 18.51
N ARG A 38 -8.28 -6.71 19.44
CA ARG A 38 -8.16 -7.65 20.57
C ARG A 38 -7.78 -9.06 20.15
N ASP A 39 -8.35 -9.53 19.04
CA ASP A 39 -8.15 -10.87 18.51
C ASP A 39 -7.22 -10.87 17.28
N ALA A 40 -6.51 -9.76 17.02
CA ALA A 40 -5.61 -9.64 15.88
C ALA A 40 -4.38 -10.53 16.05
N ARG A 41 -3.83 -10.98 14.91
CA ARG A 41 -2.72 -11.93 14.90
C ARG A 41 -1.47 -11.47 15.65
N HIS A 42 -1.15 -10.17 15.61
CA HIS A 42 0.04 -9.66 16.33
C HIS A 42 -0.10 -9.75 17.84
N VAL A 43 -1.32 -9.72 18.38
CA VAL A 43 -1.61 -9.92 19.81
C VAL A 43 -1.33 -11.35 20.21
N ALA A 44 -1.82 -12.32 19.42
CA ALA A 44 -1.60 -13.74 19.67
C ALA A 44 -0.14 -14.19 19.44
N LEU A 45 0.61 -13.49 18.58
CA LEU A 45 2.00 -13.81 18.26
C LEU A 45 3.01 -13.34 19.32
N ALA A 46 2.71 -12.27 20.06
CA ALA A 46 3.61 -11.70 21.04
C ALA A 46 3.66 -12.52 22.33
N ASP A 47 4.73 -12.37 23.12
CA ASP A 47 4.87 -13.06 24.41
C ASP A 47 3.99 -12.42 25.50
N GLU A 48 3.68 -11.14 25.36
CA GLU A 48 2.81 -10.36 26.23
C GLU A 48 2.05 -9.32 25.40
N ALA A 49 0.84 -8.94 25.82
CA ALA A 49 0.04 -7.95 25.11
C ALA A 49 -0.71 -7.01 26.06
N VAL A 50 -0.70 -5.71 25.75
CA VAL A 50 -1.32 -4.67 26.58
C VAL A 50 -2.36 -3.88 25.78
N ARG A 51 -3.55 -3.72 26.36
CA ARG A 51 -4.59 -2.86 25.79
C ARG A 51 -4.22 -1.40 26.01
N VAL A 52 -4.13 -0.61 24.94
CA VAL A 52 -3.78 0.82 25.02
C VAL A 52 -4.95 1.78 24.83
N GLY A 53 -6.11 1.30 24.38
CA GLY A 53 -7.28 2.18 24.23
C GLY A 53 -8.46 1.58 23.45
N PRO A 54 -9.51 2.38 23.19
CA PRO A 54 -10.61 2.01 22.30
C PRO A 54 -10.17 2.04 20.82
N ALA A 55 -11.08 1.69 19.90
CA ALA A 55 -10.77 1.56 18.47
C ALA A 55 -10.19 2.81 17.78
N PRO A 56 -10.63 4.06 18.05
CA PRO A 56 -10.05 5.23 17.40
C PRO A 56 -8.53 5.33 17.61
N ALA A 57 -7.76 5.52 16.52
CA ALA A 57 -6.30 5.54 16.58
C ALA A 57 -5.76 6.65 17.51
N ALA A 58 -6.41 7.82 17.53
CA ALA A 58 -6.08 8.96 18.39
C ALA A 58 -6.08 8.58 19.89
N ASP A 59 -7.01 7.71 20.29
CA ASP A 59 -7.20 7.29 21.68
C ASP A 59 -6.43 6.00 22.03
N SER A 60 -5.74 5.40 21.05
CA SER A 60 -5.01 4.13 21.18
C SER A 60 -3.59 4.18 20.62
N TYR A 61 -3.38 3.83 19.35
CA TYR A 61 -2.06 3.71 18.72
C TYR A 61 -1.29 5.04 18.58
N LEU A 62 -1.97 6.18 18.69
CA LEU A 62 -1.36 7.51 18.73
C LEU A 62 -1.25 8.08 20.16
N ASN A 63 -1.72 7.34 21.17
CA ASN A 63 -1.67 7.76 22.57
C ASN A 63 -0.30 7.45 23.19
N VAL A 64 0.62 8.42 23.07
CA VAL A 64 1.98 8.34 23.61
C VAL A 64 2.00 7.94 25.10
N ALA A 65 1.12 8.53 25.92
CA ALA A 65 1.10 8.26 27.35
C ALA A 65 0.73 6.80 27.66
N ALA A 66 -0.27 6.25 26.96
CA ALA A 66 -0.69 4.86 27.11
C ALA A 66 0.41 3.88 26.68
N ILE A 67 1.12 4.17 25.58
CA ILE A 67 2.20 3.32 25.06
C ILE A 67 3.40 3.31 26.02
N LEU A 68 3.81 4.47 26.55
CA LEU A 68 4.89 4.55 27.53
C LEU A 68 4.51 3.88 28.86
N ALA A 69 3.24 3.95 29.27
CA ALA A 69 2.74 3.21 30.42
C ALA A 69 2.82 1.69 30.19
N ALA A 70 2.40 1.19 29.03
CA ALA A 70 2.51 -0.22 28.66
C ALA A 70 3.97 -0.71 28.63
N ALA A 71 4.89 0.09 28.08
CA ALA A 71 6.32 -0.24 28.08
C ALA A 71 6.88 -0.36 29.50
N ARG A 72 6.47 0.55 30.40
CA ARG A 72 6.87 0.55 31.81
C ARG A 72 6.31 -0.64 32.58
N GLU A 73 5.02 -0.94 32.41
CA GLU A 73 4.33 -2.05 33.06
C GLU A 73 4.98 -3.39 32.73
N THR A 74 5.31 -3.60 31.46
CA THR A 74 5.87 -4.86 30.95
C THR A 74 7.39 -4.95 31.12
N GLY A 75 8.06 -3.85 31.48
CA GLY A 75 9.52 -3.79 31.58
C GLY A 75 10.24 -3.86 30.23
N ALA A 76 9.59 -3.44 29.15
CA ALA A 76 10.24 -3.32 27.85
C ALA A 76 11.40 -2.32 27.94
N GLN A 77 12.50 -2.60 27.23
CA GLN A 77 13.71 -1.78 27.25
C GLN A 77 13.83 -0.90 26.00
N ALA A 78 13.08 -1.24 24.96
CA ALA A 78 13.05 -0.51 23.70
C ALA A 78 11.67 -0.58 23.07
N VAL A 79 11.41 0.37 22.16
CA VAL A 79 10.18 0.45 21.38
C VAL A 79 10.52 0.40 19.90
N HIS A 80 9.96 -0.57 19.18
CA HIS A 80 9.98 -0.61 17.72
C HIS A 80 8.67 -0.02 17.18
N PRO A 81 8.70 1.12 16.46
CA PRO A 81 7.48 1.80 16.04
C PRO A 81 6.87 1.25 14.75
N GLY A 82 7.61 0.43 13.99
CA GLY A 82 7.16 -0.03 12.68
C GLY A 82 7.09 1.13 11.68
N TYR A 83 5.97 1.26 11.00
CA TYR A 83 5.69 2.37 10.07
C TYR A 83 4.26 2.91 10.28
N GLY A 84 4.02 4.17 9.93
CA GLY A 84 2.78 4.86 10.28
C GLY A 84 2.65 5.11 11.79
N PHE A 85 1.49 5.59 12.23
CA PHE A 85 1.26 6.01 13.62
C PHE A 85 2.36 6.97 14.14
N LEU A 86 3.10 6.56 15.17
CA LEU A 86 4.11 7.38 15.84
C LEU A 86 5.54 7.15 15.29
N SER A 87 5.71 6.37 14.21
CA SER A 87 7.04 6.02 13.68
C SER A 87 7.87 7.19 13.17
N GLU A 88 7.24 8.28 12.75
CA GLU A 88 7.91 9.52 12.32
C GLU A 88 7.58 10.68 13.27
N HIS A 89 7.13 10.38 14.49
CA HIS A 89 6.77 11.39 15.47
C HIS A 89 7.97 11.70 16.37
N ALA A 90 8.72 12.76 16.05
CA ALA A 90 9.93 13.16 16.77
C ALA A 90 9.73 13.26 18.29
N GLY A 91 8.59 13.83 18.74
CA GLY A 91 8.28 13.95 20.16
C GLY A 91 8.03 12.61 20.86
N PHE A 92 7.68 11.55 20.12
CA PHE A 92 7.50 10.21 20.68
C PHE A 92 8.86 9.52 20.85
N ALA A 93 9.74 9.65 19.85
CA ALA A 93 11.12 9.20 19.97
C ALA A 93 11.84 9.87 21.16
N ASP A 94 11.72 11.20 21.29
CA ASP A 94 12.28 11.94 22.42
C ASP A 94 11.67 11.49 23.77
N ALA A 95 10.36 11.24 23.81
CA ALA A 95 9.67 10.78 25.03
C ALA A 95 10.07 9.35 25.43
N CYS A 96 10.36 8.46 24.47
CA CYS A 96 10.91 7.13 24.76
C CYS A 96 12.27 7.27 25.44
N GLU A 97 13.20 8.02 24.86
CA GLU A 97 14.55 8.21 25.40
C GLU A 97 14.51 8.87 26.78
N ALA A 98 13.65 9.88 26.99
CA ALA A 98 13.44 10.52 28.28
C ALA A 98 12.86 9.56 29.35
N ALA A 99 12.13 8.53 28.93
CA ALA A 99 11.62 7.47 29.80
C ALA A 99 12.61 6.31 30.01
N GLY A 100 13.83 6.41 29.46
CA GLY A 100 14.85 5.35 29.51
C GLY A 100 14.56 4.16 28.58
N LEU A 101 13.67 4.34 27.59
CA LEU A 101 13.36 3.36 26.55
C LEU A 101 14.15 3.71 25.29
N ARG A 102 14.84 2.72 24.71
CA ARG A 102 15.51 2.93 23.42
C ARG A 102 14.49 3.01 22.29
N PHE A 103 14.48 4.08 21.51
CA PHE A 103 13.68 4.13 20.29
C PHE A 103 14.41 3.40 19.15
N ILE A 104 13.81 2.34 18.60
CA ILE A 104 14.40 1.56 17.49
C ILE A 104 14.02 2.21 16.16
N GLY A 105 14.79 3.22 15.76
CA GLY A 105 14.60 3.98 14.54
C GLY A 105 15.51 5.20 14.49
N PRO A 106 15.28 6.12 13.54
CA PRO A 106 15.98 7.40 13.50
C PRO A 106 15.71 8.24 14.74
N ARG A 107 16.62 9.14 15.06
CA ARG A 107 16.49 10.01 16.23
C ARG A 107 15.50 11.16 15.95
N GLY A 108 14.97 11.78 17.00
CA GLY A 108 14.01 12.89 16.86
C GLY A 108 14.56 14.11 16.10
N ASP A 109 15.88 14.37 16.18
CA ASP A 109 16.56 15.39 15.37
C ASP A 109 16.56 15.05 13.87
N HIS A 110 16.74 13.77 13.49
CA HIS A 110 16.62 13.32 12.10
C HIS A 110 15.21 13.56 11.54
N MET A 111 14.19 13.17 12.32
CA MET A 111 12.79 13.36 11.96
C MET A 111 12.44 14.84 11.81
N ARG A 112 12.97 15.72 12.66
CA ARG A 112 12.79 17.18 12.51
C ARG A 112 13.51 17.75 11.29
N ALA A 113 14.72 17.27 11.00
CA ALA A 113 15.50 17.73 9.86
C ALA A 113 14.80 17.43 8.53
N PHE A 114 14.21 16.24 8.41
CA PHE A 114 13.55 15.78 7.17
C PHE A 114 12.02 15.93 7.15
N GLY A 115 11.36 16.12 8.30
CA GLY A 115 9.90 16.17 8.39
C GLY A 115 9.27 17.47 7.89
N LEU A 116 10.03 18.58 7.87
CA LEU A 116 9.55 19.85 7.30
C LEU A 116 10.08 20.01 5.87
N LYS A 117 9.17 20.20 4.90
CA LYS A 117 9.53 20.30 3.48
C LYS A 117 10.63 21.33 3.20
N HIS A 118 10.61 22.48 3.86
CA HIS A 118 11.61 23.53 3.63
C HIS A 118 13.00 23.16 4.20
N THR A 119 13.08 22.54 5.38
CA THR A 119 14.36 22.12 5.97
C THR A 119 14.96 20.96 5.18
N ALA A 120 14.13 19.98 4.80
CA ALA A 120 14.55 18.85 3.99
C ALA A 120 15.10 19.29 2.63
N ARG A 121 14.41 20.22 1.95
CA ARG A 121 14.87 20.78 0.67
C ARG A 121 16.14 21.62 0.82
N ALA A 122 16.23 22.45 1.86
CA ALA A 122 17.43 23.24 2.11
C ALA A 122 18.65 22.33 2.36
N LEU A 123 18.47 21.26 3.13
CA LEU A 123 19.50 20.25 3.36
C LEU A 123 19.88 19.53 2.06
N ALA A 124 18.90 19.11 1.26
CA ALA A 124 19.15 18.48 -0.04
C ALA A 124 19.93 19.40 -1.00
N ALA A 125 19.56 20.68 -1.10
CA ALA A 125 20.29 21.66 -1.89
C ALA A 125 21.73 21.87 -1.38
N ALA A 126 21.92 21.96 -0.05
CA ALA A 126 23.24 22.10 0.55
C ALA A 126 24.16 20.89 0.28
N GLN A 127 23.59 19.70 0.08
CA GLN A 127 24.31 18.48 -0.28
C GLN A 127 24.42 18.24 -1.80
N GLY A 128 24.06 19.25 -2.61
CA GLY A 128 24.11 19.18 -4.07
C GLY A 128 23.16 18.14 -4.66
N VAL A 129 22.10 17.77 -3.95
CA VAL A 129 21.05 16.89 -4.48
C VAL A 129 20.06 17.74 -5.26
N ALA A 130 19.81 17.36 -6.52
CA ALA A 130 18.92 18.09 -7.41
C ALA A 130 17.51 18.17 -6.80
N LEU A 131 17.00 19.38 -6.69
CA LEU A 131 15.61 19.64 -6.32
C LEU A 131 14.77 19.81 -7.58
N LEU A 132 13.47 19.54 -7.46
CA LEU A 132 12.54 19.82 -8.54
C LEU A 132 12.55 21.34 -8.79
N PRO A 133 12.78 21.79 -10.05
CA PRO A 133 12.80 23.21 -10.36
C PRO A 133 11.48 23.86 -9.94
N GLY A 134 11.57 25.03 -9.33
CA GLY A 134 10.42 25.74 -8.81
C GLY A 134 10.83 27.11 -8.28
N THR A 135 9.84 27.89 -7.87
CA THR A 135 10.01 29.27 -7.46
C THR A 135 9.92 29.43 -5.95
N GLY A 136 10.32 30.60 -5.45
CA GLY A 136 9.82 31.10 -4.19
C GLY A 136 8.34 31.47 -4.29
N LEU A 137 7.87 32.24 -3.30
CA LEU A 137 6.55 32.87 -3.38
C LEU A 137 6.50 33.85 -4.55
N LEU A 138 5.39 33.83 -5.27
CA LEU A 138 5.11 34.69 -6.41
C LEU A 138 4.10 35.76 -6.00
N ASP A 139 4.41 37.02 -6.34
CA ASP A 139 3.58 38.17 -5.99
C ASP A 139 2.46 38.42 -7.02
N ASP A 140 2.72 38.14 -8.30
CA ASP A 140 1.78 38.38 -9.39
C ASP A 140 1.89 37.35 -10.53
N VAL A 141 0.89 37.38 -11.41
CA VAL A 141 0.78 36.49 -12.57
C VAL A 141 1.88 36.75 -13.61
N ALA A 142 2.35 37.99 -13.75
CA ALA A 142 3.39 38.34 -14.72
C ALA A 142 4.73 37.68 -14.36
N THR A 143 5.08 37.72 -13.06
CA THR A 143 6.23 37.02 -12.50
C THR A 143 6.07 35.52 -12.64
N ALA A 144 4.86 34.98 -12.38
CA ALA A 144 4.58 33.56 -12.57
C ALA A 144 4.81 33.10 -14.02
N LEU A 145 4.36 33.87 -15.00
CA LEU A 145 4.55 33.57 -16.43
C LEU A 145 6.04 33.55 -16.80
N ALA A 146 6.82 34.54 -16.36
CA ALA A 146 8.26 34.62 -16.65
C ALA A 146 9.03 33.45 -16.01
N GLU A 147 8.70 33.10 -14.76
CA GLU A 147 9.30 31.96 -14.07
C GLU A 147 8.89 30.62 -14.71
N ALA A 148 7.64 30.49 -15.16
CA ALA A 148 7.18 29.31 -15.86
C ALA A 148 7.89 29.11 -17.21
N ASP A 149 8.19 30.18 -17.95
CA ASP A 149 9.00 30.12 -19.17
C ASP A 149 10.44 29.67 -18.89
N ALA A 150 11.01 30.10 -17.76
CA ALA A 150 12.35 29.69 -17.34
C ALA A 150 12.40 28.22 -16.88
N ILE A 151 11.37 27.75 -16.16
CA ILE A 151 11.24 26.34 -15.72
C ILE A 151 10.92 25.42 -16.90
N GLY A 152 10.09 25.90 -17.83
CA GLY A 152 9.50 25.14 -18.91
C GLY A 152 8.18 24.47 -18.52
N TYR A 153 7.19 24.56 -19.41
CA TYR A 153 5.89 23.90 -19.23
C TYR A 153 5.96 22.37 -19.48
N PRO A 154 5.07 21.58 -18.84
CA PRO A 154 4.03 22.01 -17.90
C PRO A 154 4.57 22.31 -16.49
N VAL A 155 3.90 23.24 -15.81
CA VAL A 155 4.17 23.62 -14.41
C VAL A 155 2.95 23.39 -13.54
N MET A 156 3.17 23.10 -12.26
CA MET A 156 2.12 23.02 -11.25
C MET A 156 2.13 24.31 -10.44
N LEU A 157 1.06 25.08 -10.52
CA LEU A 157 0.81 26.22 -9.63
C LEU A 157 0.25 25.69 -8.32
N LYS A 158 0.85 26.06 -7.18
CA LYS A 158 0.45 25.59 -5.85
C LYS A 158 0.33 26.74 -4.87
N SER A 159 -0.63 26.66 -3.97
CA SER A 159 -0.67 27.49 -2.76
C SER A 159 0.23 26.91 -1.67
N THR A 160 0.86 27.76 -0.87
CA THR A 160 1.65 27.36 0.31
C THR A 160 0.86 26.59 1.36
N ALA A 161 -0.46 26.78 1.37
CA ALA A 161 -1.32 26.19 2.36
C ALA A 161 -2.12 24.99 1.82
N GLY A 162 -1.93 24.62 0.54
CA GLY A 162 -2.65 23.52 -0.10
C GLY A 162 -2.16 22.13 0.32
N GLY A 163 -3.07 21.31 0.85
CA GLY A 163 -2.94 19.87 1.03
C GLY A 163 -4.09 19.12 0.34
N GLY A 164 -3.88 17.87 -0.08
CA GLY A 164 -4.95 17.01 -0.61
C GLY A 164 -5.53 17.43 -1.97
N GLY A 165 -4.79 18.18 -2.80
CA GLY A 165 -5.25 18.60 -4.14
C GLY A 165 -6.00 19.94 -4.16
N ILE A 166 -6.25 20.57 -3.02
CA ILE A 166 -6.91 21.87 -2.91
C ILE A 166 -5.88 22.98 -3.08
N GLY A 167 -6.16 23.97 -3.94
CA GLY A 167 -5.26 25.09 -4.18
C GLY A 167 -4.04 24.73 -5.04
N MET A 168 -4.21 23.84 -6.01
CA MET A 168 -3.20 23.57 -7.04
C MET A 168 -3.83 23.43 -8.43
N SER A 169 -3.08 23.80 -9.48
CA SER A 169 -3.53 23.69 -10.86
C SER A 169 -2.36 23.31 -11.78
N LEU A 170 -2.56 22.28 -12.61
CA LEU A 170 -1.63 21.93 -13.68
C LEU A 170 -1.81 22.92 -14.83
N CYS A 171 -0.74 23.63 -15.18
CA CYS A 171 -0.73 24.61 -16.26
C CYS A 171 0.19 24.09 -17.36
N ARG A 172 -0.37 23.79 -18.53
CA ARG A 172 0.38 23.26 -19.68
C ARG A 172 0.95 24.34 -20.60
N ASP A 173 0.47 25.56 -20.43
CA ASP A 173 0.85 26.74 -21.21
C ASP A 173 0.57 28.01 -20.41
N ALA A 174 1.03 29.15 -20.95
CA ALA A 174 0.87 30.46 -20.34
C ALA A 174 -0.59 30.86 -20.14
N ALA A 175 -1.49 30.56 -21.09
CA ALA A 175 -2.90 30.92 -21.00
C ALA A 175 -3.59 30.16 -19.86
N GLN A 176 -3.27 28.89 -19.66
CA GLN A 176 -3.76 28.10 -18.53
C GLN A 176 -3.22 28.62 -17.20
N LEU A 177 -1.95 29.03 -17.13
CA LEU A 177 -1.37 29.59 -15.93
C LEU A 177 -2.06 30.92 -15.55
N GLU A 178 -2.24 31.81 -16.52
CA GLU A 178 -2.91 33.09 -16.33
C GLU A 178 -4.35 32.89 -15.83
N ALA A 179 -5.11 31.99 -16.45
CA ALA A 179 -6.48 31.67 -16.05
C ALA A 179 -6.56 31.00 -14.66
N ALA A 180 -5.56 30.21 -14.28
CA ALA A 180 -5.54 29.49 -13.00
C ALA A 180 -5.08 30.35 -11.82
N PHE A 181 -4.28 31.39 -12.06
CA PHE A 181 -3.58 32.14 -11.01
C PHE A 181 -4.52 32.71 -9.94
N GLU A 182 -5.49 33.53 -10.35
CA GLU A 182 -6.44 34.15 -9.42
C GLU A 182 -7.28 33.11 -8.66
N SER A 183 -7.67 32.03 -9.35
CA SER A 183 -8.46 30.95 -8.75
C SER A 183 -7.69 30.25 -7.62
N VAL A 184 -6.42 29.92 -7.86
CA VAL A 184 -5.55 29.26 -6.87
C VAL A 184 -5.22 30.20 -5.71
N VAL A 185 -4.93 31.48 -5.97
CA VAL A 185 -4.73 32.50 -4.92
C VAL A 185 -5.98 32.60 -4.03
N ARG A 186 -7.17 32.73 -4.65
CA ARG A 186 -8.44 32.84 -3.92
C ARG A 186 -8.73 31.59 -3.10
N LEU A 187 -8.54 30.39 -3.66
CA LEU A 187 -8.73 29.12 -2.96
C LEU A 187 -7.74 28.95 -1.80
N GLY A 188 -6.50 29.41 -1.95
CA GLY A 188 -5.51 29.42 -0.88
C GLY A 188 -5.96 30.32 0.27
N SER A 189 -6.32 31.58 -0.03
CA SER A 189 -6.71 32.57 0.99
C SER A 189 -8.01 32.25 1.69
N ALA A 190 -8.97 31.61 1.02
CA ALA A 190 -10.26 31.23 1.61
C ALA A 190 -10.13 30.08 2.62
N ASN A 191 -9.14 29.21 2.45
CA ASN A 191 -8.97 28.03 3.28
C ASN A 191 -7.88 28.20 4.36
N PHE A 192 -6.99 29.20 4.25
CA PHE A 192 -5.83 29.34 5.13
C PHE A 192 -5.38 30.80 5.35
N ALA A 193 -4.82 31.08 6.53
CA ALA A 193 -4.47 32.44 6.98
C ALA A 193 -3.29 33.10 6.25
N HIS A 194 -2.45 32.33 5.55
CA HIS A 194 -1.29 32.82 4.78
C HIS A 194 -1.18 32.06 3.46
N ALA A 195 -1.70 32.65 2.38
CA ALA A 195 -1.74 32.03 1.06
C ALA A 195 -0.81 32.74 0.08
N GLY A 196 0.47 32.35 0.08
CA GLY A 196 1.33 32.60 -1.07
C GLY A 196 1.12 31.53 -2.13
N VAL A 197 1.52 31.81 -3.37
CA VAL A 197 1.54 30.83 -4.46
C VAL A 197 2.95 30.67 -5.01
N TYR A 198 3.27 29.49 -5.52
CA TYR A 198 4.58 29.17 -6.11
C TYR A 198 4.38 28.18 -7.27
N LEU A 199 5.38 28.11 -8.14
CA LEU A 199 5.44 27.16 -9.25
C LEU A 199 6.44 26.04 -8.96
N GLU A 200 6.12 24.85 -9.43
CA GLU A 200 7.07 23.74 -9.56
C GLU A 200 6.94 23.08 -10.94
N LYS A 201 8.05 22.58 -11.48
CA LYS A 201 8.04 21.76 -12.70
C LYS A 201 7.09 20.57 -12.50
N PHE A 202 6.20 20.33 -13.46
CA PHE A 202 5.38 19.12 -13.46
C PHE A 202 6.01 18.06 -14.35
N VAL A 203 6.41 16.94 -13.76
CA VAL A 203 7.01 15.81 -14.50
C VAL A 203 5.88 14.88 -14.97
N GLU A 204 5.54 14.95 -16.26
CA GLU A 204 4.42 14.15 -16.80
C GLU A 204 4.69 12.65 -16.81
N HIS A 205 5.92 12.26 -17.17
CA HIS A 205 6.37 10.87 -17.21
C HIS A 205 7.21 10.57 -15.98
N ALA A 206 6.63 10.88 -14.81
CA ALA A 206 7.27 10.69 -13.52
C ALA A 206 7.26 9.21 -13.12
N ARG A 207 8.42 8.72 -12.72
CA ARG A 207 8.58 7.52 -11.92
C ARG A 207 8.90 7.91 -10.48
N HIS A 208 8.41 7.12 -9.53
CA HIS A 208 8.74 7.27 -8.12
C HIS A 208 9.83 6.26 -7.80
N ILE A 209 11.08 6.73 -7.70
CA ILE A 209 12.23 5.90 -7.40
C ILE A 209 12.72 6.26 -6.02
N GLU A 210 12.98 5.28 -5.19
CA GLU A 210 13.42 5.51 -3.82
C GLU A 210 14.60 4.62 -3.47
N VAL A 211 15.47 5.11 -2.59
CA VAL A 211 16.69 4.40 -2.18
C VAL A 211 16.59 4.02 -0.72
N GLN A 212 16.72 2.72 -0.44
CA GLN A 212 16.87 2.23 0.93
C GLN A 212 18.24 2.67 1.46
N ILE A 213 18.23 3.45 2.54
CA ILE A 213 19.45 3.77 3.27
C ILE A 213 19.45 3.06 4.64
N PHE A 214 20.65 2.79 5.14
CA PHE A 214 20.87 2.44 6.53
C PHE A 214 22.03 3.26 7.07
N GLY A 215 21.79 4.00 8.15
CA GLY A 215 22.81 4.84 8.79
C GLY A 215 23.21 4.30 10.16
N ASP A 216 24.47 4.46 10.56
CA ASP A 216 25.00 3.98 11.84
C ASP A 216 24.79 4.97 13.00
N GLY A 217 24.33 6.19 12.71
CA GLY A 217 24.14 7.26 13.69
C GLY A 217 25.42 7.99 14.10
N ARG A 218 26.55 7.70 13.44
CA ARG A 218 27.92 8.16 13.74
C ARG A 218 28.64 8.66 12.48
N GLY A 219 27.89 9.02 11.44
CA GLY A 219 28.38 9.56 10.17
C GLY A 219 28.56 8.52 9.06
N GLY A 220 28.42 7.23 9.36
CA GLY A 220 28.38 6.17 8.35
C GLY A 220 26.97 5.96 7.81
N ALA A 221 26.84 5.80 6.49
CA ALA A 221 25.58 5.40 5.85
C ALA A 221 25.86 4.61 4.57
N ILE A 222 24.99 3.66 4.26
CA ILE A 222 25.03 2.86 3.03
C ILE A 222 23.67 2.84 2.34
N ALA A 223 23.69 2.69 1.02
CA ALA A 223 22.50 2.39 0.21
C ALA A 223 22.41 0.87 0.00
N LEU A 224 21.24 0.29 0.21
CA LEU A 224 20.99 -1.16 0.04
C LEU A 224 20.33 -1.50 -1.30
N GLY A 225 20.08 -0.48 -2.13
CA GLY A 225 19.43 -0.59 -3.42
C GLY A 225 18.26 0.37 -3.56
N GLU A 226 17.80 0.54 -4.80
CA GLU A 226 16.64 1.34 -5.16
C GLU A 226 15.39 0.49 -5.39
N ARG A 227 14.23 1.09 -5.19
CA ARG A 227 12.92 0.51 -5.51
C ARG A 227 12.18 1.43 -6.46
N ASP A 228 11.49 0.84 -7.44
CA ASP A 228 10.47 1.55 -8.22
C ASP A 228 9.13 1.36 -7.53
N CYS A 229 8.54 2.47 -7.10
CA CYS A 229 7.23 2.52 -6.46
C CYS A 229 6.22 3.29 -7.31
N SER A 230 6.40 3.36 -8.63
CA SER A 230 5.60 4.19 -9.54
C SER A 230 4.17 3.68 -9.70
N VAL A 231 3.89 2.41 -9.40
CA VAL A 231 2.54 1.85 -9.50
C VAL A 231 1.71 2.30 -8.29
N GLN A 232 1.08 3.48 -8.42
CA GLN A 232 0.37 4.16 -7.35
C GLN A 232 -1.06 4.54 -7.75
N ARG A 233 -1.97 4.52 -6.78
CA ARG A 233 -3.35 4.99 -6.91
C ARG A 233 -3.57 6.15 -5.94
N ARG A 234 -3.91 7.34 -6.44
CA ARG A 234 -4.12 8.55 -5.61
C ARG A 234 -2.95 8.78 -4.63
N ASN A 235 -1.72 8.62 -5.12
CA ASN A 235 -0.45 8.70 -4.36
C ASN A 235 -0.24 7.58 -3.32
N GLN A 236 -1.03 6.51 -3.33
CA GLN A 236 -0.83 5.32 -2.50
C GLN A 236 -0.15 4.23 -3.33
N LYS A 237 1.01 3.75 -2.89
CA LYS A 237 1.78 2.68 -3.55
C LYS A 237 1.00 1.36 -3.48
N VAL A 238 0.93 0.63 -4.60
CA VAL A 238 0.17 -0.63 -4.74
C VAL A 238 1.09 -1.80 -5.10
N ILE A 239 2.07 -1.55 -5.97
CA ILE A 239 3.07 -2.54 -6.41
C ILE A 239 4.43 -1.86 -6.39
N GLU A 240 5.42 -2.55 -5.83
CA GLU A 240 6.80 -2.09 -5.74
C GLU A 240 7.76 -3.15 -6.28
N GLU A 241 8.84 -2.73 -6.93
CA GLU A 241 9.85 -3.66 -7.46
C GLU A 241 11.28 -3.15 -7.25
N THR A 242 12.22 -4.09 -7.16
CA THR A 242 13.66 -3.80 -7.11
C THR A 242 14.44 -4.86 -7.91
N PRO A 243 15.53 -4.49 -8.59
CA PRO A 243 15.95 -3.12 -8.88
C PRO A 243 14.92 -2.39 -9.77
N ALA A 244 15.01 -1.06 -9.82
CA ALA A 244 14.12 -0.28 -10.67
C ALA A 244 14.39 -0.61 -12.16
N PRO A 245 13.35 -0.88 -12.98
CA PRO A 245 13.55 -1.20 -14.40
C PRO A 245 14.08 0.01 -15.16
N ASP A 246 14.76 -0.20 -16.28
CA ASP A 246 15.20 0.88 -17.20
C ASP A 246 16.01 2.02 -16.53
N LEU A 247 16.79 1.72 -15.49
CA LEU A 247 17.85 2.61 -15.01
C LEU A 247 19.20 2.09 -15.49
N THR A 248 20.03 3.01 -16.00
CA THR A 248 21.45 2.73 -16.25
C THR A 248 22.22 2.66 -14.94
N ASP A 249 23.36 1.97 -14.94
CA ASP A 249 24.20 1.88 -13.73
C ASP A 249 24.66 3.26 -13.25
N ALA A 250 24.97 4.19 -14.16
CA ALA A 250 25.35 5.56 -13.80
C ALA A 250 24.22 6.34 -13.09
N GLU A 251 22.97 6.17 -13.52
CA GLU A 251 21.82 6.79 -12.85
C GLU A 251 21.58 6.16 -11.48
N ARG A 252 21.70 4.84 -11.38
CA ARG A 252 21.59 4.10 -10.11
C ARG A 252 22.67 4.56 -9.12
N ASP A 253 23.92 4.63 -9.54
CA ASP A 253 25.04 5.08 -8.73
C ASP A 253 24.83 6.53 -8.25
N ALA A 254 24.34 7.41 -9.14
CA ALA A 254 24.05 8.80 -8.79
C ALA A 254 22.89 8.93 -7.78
N LEU A 255 21.83 8.13 -7.90
CA LEU A 255 20.73 8.04 -6.94
C LEU A 255 21.24 7.57 -5.57
N HIS A 256 21.98 6.46 -5.55
CA HIS A 256 22.51 5.87 -4.32
C HIS A 256 23.48 6.82 -3.62
N ALA A 257 24.42 7.41 -4.35
CA ALA A 257 25.37 8.37 -3.80
C ALA A 257 24.65 9.61 -3.23
N SER A 258 23.58 10.08 -3.87
CA SER A 258 22.81 11.23 -3.39
C SER A 258 22.06 10.91 -2.09
N ALA A 259 21.47 9.71 -2.00
CA ALA A 259 20.81 9.24 -0.79
C ALA A 259 21.80 9.08 0.39
N VAL A 260 22.98 8.51 0.13
CA VAL A 260 24.04 8.36 1.14
C VAL A 260 24.53 9.72 1.64
N ARG A 261 24.81 10.68 0.74
CA ARG A 261 25.22 12.04 1.14
C ARG A 261 24.20 12.72 2.07
N LEU A 262 22.91 12.59 1.77
CA LEU A 262 21.85 13.15 2.62
C LEU A 262 21.83 12.52 4.01
N ALA A 263 21.99 11.21 4.09
CA ALA A 263 22.05 10.48 5.35
C ALA A 263 23.27 10.90 6.19
N GLN A 264 24.45 10.99 5.56
CA GLN A 264 25.69 11.38 6.21
C GLN A 264 25.65 12.82 6.74
N ALA A 265 24.96 13.72 6.05
CA ALA A 265 24.88 15.13 6.43
C ALA A 265 24.21 15.39 7.79
N VAL A 266 23.48 14.41 8.34
CA VAL A 266 22.80 14.51 9.64
C VAL A 266 23.15 13.36 10.59
N ASP A 267 24.23 12.62 10.30
CA ASP A 267 24.60 11.40 11.03
C ASP A 267 23.39 10.47 11.22
N TYR A 268 22.69 10.19 10.12
CA TYR A 268 21.44 9.44 10.13
C TYR A 268 21.60 8.08 10.81
N ALA A 269 20.58 7.65 11.57
CA ALA A 269 20.58 6.38 12.27
C ALA A 269 19.42 5.51 11.78
N SER A 270 19.66 4.20 11.72
CA SER A 270 18.68 3.17 11.43
C SER A 270 18.26 3.14 9.96
N ALA A 271 17.13 2.48 9.69
CA ALA A 271 16.55 2.43 8.36
C ALA A 271 15.90 3.77 7.98
N GLY A 272 16.05 4.15 6.72
CA GLY A 272 15.35 5.28 6.11
C GLY A 272 15.23 5.09 4.62
N THR A 273 14.44 5.94 3.98
CA THR A 273 14.32 5.93 2.52
C THR A 273 14.37 7.34 1.99
N VAL A 274 15.22 7.57 0.99
CA VAL A 274 15.26 8.82 0.24
C VAL A 274 14.44 8.62 -1.04
N GLU A 275 13.37 9.39 -1.18
CA GLU A 275 12.46 9.31 -2.33
C GLU A 275 12.81 10.36 -3.38
N PHE A 276 12.69 9.97 -4.65
CA PHE A 276 12.98 10.80 -5.81
C PHE A 276 11.84 10.70 -6.84
N VAL A 277 11.59 11.82 -7.50
CA VAL A 277 10.85 11.84 -8.77
C VAL A 277 11.86 11.69 -9.89
N PHE A 278 11.76 10.64 -10.69
CA PHE A 278 12.57 10.42 -11.89
C PHE A 278 11.75 10.79 -13.14
N ASP A 279 12.23 11.78 -13.89
CA ASP A 279 11.71 12.19 -15.19
C ASP A 279 12.21 11.20 -16.25
N ALA A 280 11.34 10.26 -16.66
CA ALA A 280 11.72 9.21 -17.60
C ALA A 280 12.12 9.75 -18.99
N ASN A 281 11.63 10.94 -19.36
CA ASN A 281 11.96 11.56 -20.65
C ASN A 281 13.29 12.29 -20.58
N ALA A 282 13.48 13.13 -19.56
CA ALA A 282 14.73 13.88 -19.38
C ALA A 282 15.87 13.04 -18.81
N ARG A 283 15.57 11.86 -18.27
CA ARG A 283 16.50 10.97 -17.54
C ARG A 283 17.20 11.70 -16.38
N GLN A 284 16.40 12.43 -15.61
CA GLN A 284 16.85 13.20 -14.45
C GLN A 284 16.01 12.84 -13.23
N PHE A 285 16.63 12.80 -12.05
CA PHE A 285 15.93 12.63 -10.78
C PHE A 285 15.99 13.89 -9.93
N TYR A 286 14.95 14.07 -9.12
CA TYR A 286 14.81 15.19 -8.20
C TYR A 286 14.38 14.67 -6.83
N PHE A 287 15.00 15.18 -5.77
CA PHE A 287 14.65 14.85 -4.40
C PHE A 287 13.19 15.21 -4.09
N LEU A 288 12.47 14.26 -3.48
CA LEU A 288 11.09 14.43 -3.03
C LEU A 288 11.02 14.59 -1.51
N GLU A 289 11.41 13.54 -0.78
CA GLU A 289 11.40 13.52 0.68
C GLU A 289 12.29 12.41 1.25
N VAL A 290 12.47 12.41 2.57
CA VAL A 290 13.07 11.28 3.29
C VAL A 290 12.03 10.74 4.26
N ASN A 291 11.69 9.46 4.12
CA ASN A 291 10.90 8.74 5.10
C ASN A 291 11.84 8.31 6.23
N THR A 292 11.63 8.87 7.42
CA THR A 292 12.50 8.67 8.59
C THR A 292 12.08 7.45 9.41
N ARG A 293 11.91 6.33 8.70
CA ARG A 293 11.44 5.05 9.24
C ARG A 293 11.65 3.92 8.24
N LEU A 294 11.34 2.70 8.66
CA LEU A 294 11.12 1.59 7.74
C LEU A 294 9.88 1.86 6.85
N GLN A 295 9.87 1.29 5.65
CA GLN A 295 8.72 1.37 4.73
C GLN A 295 8.05 0.01 4.54
N VAL A 296 6.82 0.02 4.04
CA VAL A 296 6.00 -1.19 3.82
C VAL A 296 6.71 -2.16 2.87
N GLU A 297 7.31 -1.59 1.83
CA GLU A 297 8.03 -2.20 0.71
C GLU A 297 9.48 -2.57 0.99
N HIS A 298 9.97 -2.46 2.24
CA HIS A 298 11.33 -2.87 2.59
C HIS A 298 11.62 -4.35 2.21
N CYS A 299 10.58 -5.19 2.19
CA CYS A 299 10.66 -6.61 1.91
C CYS A 299 11.25 -6.96 0.55
N VAL A 300 11.05 -6.13 -0.49
CA VAL A 300 11.67 -6.39 -1.81
C VAL A 300 13.19 -6.19 -1.75
N THR A 301 13.65 -5.21 -0.98
CA THR A 301 15.08 -5.00 -0.73
C THR A 301 15.66 -6.18 0.04
N GLU A 302 14.99 -6.64 1.11
CA GLU A 302 15.43 -7.82 1.86
C GLU A 302 15.51 -9.08 0.96
N ALA A 303 14.55 -9.26 0.05
CA ALA A 303 14.50 -10.43 -0.83
C ALA A 303 15.72 -10.51 -1.77
N VAL A 304 16.20 -9.39 -2.30
CA VAL A 304 17.36 -9.38 -3.21
C VAL A 304 18.69 -9.28 -2.47
N THR A 305 18.73 -8.71 -1.27
CA THR A 305 19.97 -8.51 -0.50
C THR A 305 20.26 -9.63 0.49
N GLY A 306 19.24 -10.32 0.99
CA GLY A 306 19.33 -11.25 2.11
C GLY A 306 19.48 -10.57 3.48
N VAL A 307 19.38 -9.23 3.53
CA VAL A 307 19.46 -8.46 4.77
C VAL A 307 18.10 -8.46 5.47
N ASP A 308 18.05 -8.77 6.77
CA ASP A 308 16.87 -8.50 7.61
C ASP A 308 17.01 -7.09 8.18
N LEU A 309 16.23 -6.15 7.63
CA LEU A 309 16.31 -4.74 8.00
C LEU A 309 15.84 -4.48 9.43
N VAL A 310 14.82 -5.22 9.90
CA VAL A 310 14.36 -5.09 11.28
C VAL A 310 15.41 -5.61 12.27
N GLU A 311 16.09 -6.70 11.94
CA GLU A 311 17.23 -7.17 12.74
C GLU A 311 18.32 -6.11 12.81
N TRP A 312 18.68 -5.49 11.67
CA TRP A 312 19.69 -4.42 11.67
C TRP A 312 19.27 -3.22 12.52
N MET A 313 18.01 -2.79 12.44
CA MET A 313 17.48 -1.72 13.29
C MET A 313 17.64 -2.06 14.78
N ILE A 314 17.33 -3.29 15.17
CA ILE A 314 17.48 -3.78 16.55
C ILE A 314 18.95 -3.82 16.96
N LEU A 315 19.82 -4.48 16.18
CA LEU A 315 21.24 -4.62 16.49
C LEU A 315 21.93 -3.26 16.60
N GLN A 316 21.56 -2.29 15.74
CA GLN A 316 22.09 -0.94 15.86
C GLN A 316 21.63 -0.26 17.15
N ALA A 317 20.35 -0.41 17.51
CA ALA A 317 19.81 0.13 18.75
C ALA A 317 20.48 -0.48 20.00
N GLU A 318 20.91 -1.75 19.93
CA GLU A 318 21.72 -2.41 20.95
C GLU A 318 23.18 -1.94 20.99
N GLY A 319 23.67 -1.39 19.87
CA GLY A 319 25.08 -1.02 19.65
C GLY A 319 25.95 -2.17 19.14
N ASP A 320 25.34 -3.27 18.69
CA ASP A 320 25.98 -4.54 18.33
C ASP A 320 26.04 -4.75 16.79
N LEU A 321 25.48 -3.83 15.98
CA LEU A 321 25.62 -3.88 14.52
C LEU A 321 27.09 -3.70 14.11
N PRO A 322 27.66 -4.58 13.27
CA PRO A 322 29.00 -4.39 12.74
C PRO A 322 29.14 -3.07 11.94
N PRO A 323 30.37 -2.53 11.81
CA PRO A 323 30.60 -1.35 10.97
C PRO A 323 30.06 -1.54 9.56
N LEU A 324 29.35 -0.54 9.04
CA LEU A 324 28.59 -0.67 7.78
C LEU A 324 29.48 -0.99 6.58
N ASP A 325 30.72 -0.51 6.57
CA ASP A 325 31.73 -0.77 5.53
C ASP A 325 32.21 -2.23 5.50
N THR A 326 32.00 -2.98 6.60
CA THR A 326 32.31 -4.41 6.67
C THR A 326 31.15 -5.30 6.21
N LEU A 327 29.95 -4.75 6.06
CA LEU A 327 28.76 -5.50 5.65
C LEU A 327 28.74 -5.63 4.12
N ALA A 328 29.07 -6.82 3.62
CA ALA A 328 29.01 -7.11 2.20
C ALA A 328 27.56 -7.31 1.73
N VAL A 329 26.92 -6.26 1.22
CA VAL A 329 25.57 -6.32 0.65
C VAL A 329 25.63 -6.14 -0.87
N ALA A 330 25.24 -7.18 -1.60
CA ALA A 330 25.11 -7.14 -3.05
C ALA A 330 23.73 -7.68 -3.46
N PRO A 331 22.83 -6.84 -3.98
CA PRO A 331 21.53 -7.28 -4.49
C PRO A 331 21.70 -8.34 -5.59
N ARG A 332 20.87 -9.39 -5.55
CA ARG A 332 20.86 -10.48 -6.54
C ARG A 332 19.46 -10.81 -7.03
N GLY A 333 19.29 -10.73 -8.33
CA GLY A 333 18.01 -10.98 -9.01
C GLY A 333 17.09 -9.77 -8.92
N ALA A 334 15.79 -10.03 -9.02
CA ALA A 334 14.74 -9.03 -8.88
C ALA A 334 13.67 -9.50 -7.91
N SER A 335 13.01 -8.56 -7.25
CA SER A 335 11.86 -8.83 -6.39
C SER A 335 10.73 -7.87 -6.70
N ILE A 336 9.50 -8.39 -6.66
CA ILE A 336 8.28 -7.62 -6.81
C ILE A 336 7.38 -7.92 -5.60
N GLN A 337 6.80 -6.87 -5.04
CA GLN A 337 5.78 -6.93 -4.02
C GLN A 337 4.46 -6.37 -4.54
N VAL A 338 3.35 -6.97 -4.11
CA VAL A 338 2.01 -6.38 -4.22
C VAL A 338 1.38 -6.20 -2.85
N ARG A 339 0.57 -5.16 -2.70
CA ARG A 339 -0.25 -4.91 -1.50
C ARG A 339 -1.68 -5.39 -1.72
N LEU A 340 -2.06 -6.42 -0.98
CA LEU A 340 -3.41 -6.98 -0.98
C LEU A 340 -4.26 -6.23 0.04
N TYR A 341 -5.30 -5.56 -0.45
CA TYR A 341 -6.16 -4.65 0.32
C TYR A 341 -7.60 -5.17 0.36
N ALA A 342 -8.27 -4.94 1.51
CA ALA A 342 -9.70 -5.08 1.66
C ALA A 342 -10.42 -3.84 1.12
N GLU A 343 -10.53 -3.78 -0.20
CA GLU A 343 -11.18 -2.69 -0.93
C GLU A 343 -11.83 -3.25 -2.20
N ASP A 344 -12.86 -2.58 -2.70
CA ASP A 344 -13.53 -2.91 -3.96
C ASP A 344 -13.06 -1.98 -5.10
N PRO A 345 -12.17 -2.44 -6.02
CA PRO A 345 -11.66 -1.63 -7.12
C PRO A 345 -12.75 -1.14 -8.10
N HIS A 346 -13.86 -1.87 -8.23
CA HIS A 346 -14.98 -1.51 -9.09
C HIS A 346 -15.77 -0.35 -8.50
N LYS A 347 -15.91 -0.33 -7.17
CA LYS A 347 -16.57 0.76 -6.42
C LYS A 347 -15.58 1.79 -5.91
N GLN A 348 -14.69 2.26 -6.81
CA GLN A 348 -13.72 3.32 -6.54
C GLN A 348 -12.80 3.03 -5.34
N PHE A 349 -12.48 1.77 -5.09
CA PHE A 349 -11.66 1.29 -3.98
C PHE A 349 -12.26 1.62 -2.61
N GLN A 350 -13.58 1.52 -2.50
CA GLN A 350 -14.25 1.61 -1.21
C GLN A 350 -13.72 0.51 -0.27
N PRO A 351 -13.33 0.82 0.98
CA PRO A 351 -12.91 -0.17 1.95
C PRO A 351 -13.99 -1.23 2.19
N SER A 352 -13.57 -2.49 2.31
CA SER A 352 -14.42 -3.64 2.59
C SER A 352 -14.12 -4.15 4.00
N ALA A 353 -15.16 -4.31 4.80
CA ALA A 353 -15.08 -4.79 6.17
C ALA A 353 -15.95 -6.03 6.34
N GLY A 354 -15.59 -6.91 7.27
CA GLY A 354 -16.31 -8.15 7.57
C GLY A 354 -15.39 -9.34 7.77
N LEU A 355 -16.02 -10.51 7.90
CA LEU A 355 -15.36 -11.77 8.21
C LEU A 355 -14.70 -12.39 6.98
N LEU A 356 -13.41 -12.70 7.07
CA LEU A 356 -12.73 -13.57 6.12
C LEU A 356 -13.13 -15.04 6.37
N THR A 357 -13.89 -15.63 5.46
CA THR A 357 -14.37 -17.01 5.57
C THR A 357 -13.36 -18.02 5.04
N HIS A 358 -12.46 -17.59 4.17
CA HIS A 358 -11.36 -18.38 3.64
C HIS A 358 -10.14 -17.51 3.36
N VAL A 359 -8.97 -18.03 3.71
CA VAL A 359 -7.68 -17.41 3.43
C VAL A 359 -6.70 -18.51 3.05
N ALA A 360 -6.24 -18.49 1.80
CA ALA A 360 -5.16 -19.35 1.33
C ALA A 360 -4.15 -18.56 0.52
N PHE A 361 -2.89 -18.80 0.83
CA PHE A 361 -1.74 -18.24 0.13
C PHE A 361 -0.84 -19.38 -0.36
N PRO A 362 -0.07 -19.18 -1.43
CA PRO A 362 0.93 -20.15 -1.87
C PRO A 362 2.10 -20.25 -0.87
N ASP A 363 2.49 -21.48 -0.50
CA ASP A 363 3.55 -21.75 0.49
C ASP A 363 4.98 -21.46 -0.02
N ASP A 364 5.17 -21.36 -1.33
CA ASP A 364 6.46 -21.13 -2.01
C ASP A 364 6.80 -19.64 -2.18
N VAL A 365 6.00 -18.74 -1.59
CA VAL A 365 6.15 -17.28 -1.70
C VAL A 365 6.19 -16.65 -0.32
N ARG A 366 7.01 -15.61 -0.14
CA ARG A 366 7.00 -14.83 1.11
C ARG A 366 5.69 -14.05 1.19
N VAL A 367 4.89 -14.36 2.20
CA VAL A 367 3.69 -13.59 2.53
C VAL A 367 3.85 -12.96 3.89
N ASP A 368 3.88 -11.64 3.89
CA ASP A 368 3.89 -10.84 5.10
C ASP A 368 2.46 -10.33 5.32
N GLY A 369 1.73 -10.96 6.25
CA GLY A 369 0.34 -10.62 6.56
C GLY A 369 -0.01 -10.87 8.03
N TRP A 370 -1.25 -10.57 8.38
CA TRP A 370 -1.81 -10.73 9.73
C TRP A 370 -3.18 -11.43 9.74
N ILE A 371 -3.64 -11.91 8.59
CA ILE A 371 -4.96 -12.48 8.40
C ILE A 371 -4.92 -14.00 8.31
N GLU A 372 -6.00 -14.63 8.77
CA GLU A 372 -6.31 -16.05 8.62
C GLU A 372 -7.84 -16.23 8.51
N ALA A 373 -8.30 -17.43 8.16
CA ALA A 373 -9.73 -17.73 8.15
C ALA A 373 -10.32 -17.47 9.55
N GLY A 374 -11.41 -16.72 9.62
CA GLY A 374 -12.02 -16.25 10.86
C GLY A 374 -11.60 -14.84 11.29
N THR A 375 -10.69 -14.18 10.57
CA THR A 375 -10.30 -12.79 10.88
C THR A 375 -11.41 -11.81 10.49
N GLU A 376 -11.83 -10.96 11.43
CA GLU A 376 -12.76 -9.85 11.20
C GLU A 376 -11.99 -8.60 10.76
N ILE A 377 -12.25 -8.11 9.55
CA ILE A 377 -11.65 -6.87 9.03
C ILE A 377 -12.50 -5.68 9.45
N SER A 378 -11.91 -4.78 10.24
CA SER A 378 -12.58 -3.55 10.70
C SER A 378 -12.38 -2.37 9.74
N ALA A 379 -13.29 -1.39 9.80
CA ALA A 379 -13.18 -0.13 9.07
C ALA A 379 -12.38 0.95 9.82
N HIS A 380 -11.76 0.64 10.97
CA HIS A 380 -11.10 1.64 11.82
C HIS A 380 -9.68 2.01 11.38
N TYR A 381 -9.03 1.14 10.59
CA TYR A 381 -7.62 1.26 10.23
C TYR A 381 -7.40 1.07 8.72
N ASP A 382 -6.14 1.12 8.32
CA ASP A 382 -5.71 0.81 6.96
C ASP A 382 -6.17 -0.61 6.53
N PRO A 383 -6.66 -0.78 5.28
CA PRO A 383 -7.23 -2.04 4.80
C PRO A 383 -6.19 -3.06 4.32
N LEU A 384 -4.89 -2.90 4.58
CA LEU A 384 -3.86 -3.85 4.14
C LEU A 384 -4.05 -5.21 4.82
N LEU A 385 -4.27 -6.24 4.02
CA LEU A 385 -4.46 -7.62 4.46
C LEU A 385 -3.11 -8.37 4.52
N ALA A 386 -2.37 -8.28 3.42
CA ALA A 386 -1.10 -8.96 3.25
C ALA A 386 -0.26 -8.29 2.17
N LYS A 387 1.03 -8.60 2.19
CA LYS A 387 1.98 -8.30 1.13
C LYS A 387 2.47 -9.63 0.57
N LEU A 388 2.39 -9.78 -0.75
CA LEU A 388 2.97 -10.95 -1.43
C LEU A 388 4.26 -10.50 -2.07
N ILE A 389 5.36 -11.16 -1.71
CA ILE A 389 6.71 -10.81 -2.15
C ILE A 389 7.32 -12.01 -2.87
N VAL A 390 7.63 -11.83 -4.14
CA VAL A 390 8.32 -12.84 -4.95
C VAL A 390 9.73 -12.37 -5.32
N ARG A 391 10.60 -13.32 -5.57
CA ARG A 391 11.96 -13.10 -6.09
C ARG A 391 12.19 -14.02 -7.29
N GLY A 392 12.87 -13.50 -8.31
CA GLY A 392 13.40 -14.29 -9.42
C GLY A 392 14.81 -13.86 -9.79
N ASP A 393 15.50 -14.66 -10.61
CA ASP A 393 16.85 -14.33 -11.09
C ASP A 393 16.84 -13.13 -12.05
N THR A 394 15.72 -12.92 -12.74
CA THR A 394 15.45 -11.72 -13.53
C THR A 394 14.09 -11.11 -13.16
N ARG A 395 13.86 -9.86 -13.56
CA ARG A 395 12.55 -9.21 -13.42
C ARG A 395 11.43 -10.02 -14.07
N ARG A 396 11.70 -10.64 -15.23
CA ARG A 396 10.73 -11.47 -15.95
C ARG A 396 10.35 -12.71 -15.13
N ASP A 397 11.32 -13.34 -14.49
CA ASP A 397 11.09 -14.53 -13.68
C ASP A 397 10.33 -14.16 -12.39
N ALA A 398 10.66 -13.02 -11.77
CA ALA A 398 9.90 -12.48 -10.65
C ALA A 398 8.45 -12.17 -11.04
N LEU A 399 8.21 -11.56 -12.20
CA LEU A 399 6.86 -11.29 -12.70
C LEU A 399 6.07 -12.58 -12.97
N ALA A 400 6.71 -13.60 -13.55
CA ALA A 400 6.08 -14.91 -13.76
C ALA A 400 5.70 -15.57 -12.44
N ALA A 401 6.59 -15.54 -11.45
CA ALA A 401 6.33 -16.02 -10.10
C ALA A 401 5.17 -15.25 -9.43
N LEU A 402 5.13 -13.92 -9.57
CA LEU A 402 4.04 -13.11 -9.03
C LEU A 402 2.68 -13.47 -9.63
N ARG A 403 2.63 -13.63 -10.96
CA ARG A 403 1.39 -14.03 -11.65
C ARG A 403 0.90 -15.40 -11.17
N ALA A 404 1.82 -16.36 -11.02
CA ALA A 404 1.49 -17.69 -10.49
C ALA A 404 1.02 -17.62 -9.03
N ALA A 405 1.67 -16.80 -8.21
CA ALA A 405 1.31 -16.61 -6.81
C ALA A 405 -0.10 -16.02 -6.68
N LEU A 406 -0.39 -14.93 -7.38
CA LEU A 406 -1.70 -14.27 -7.34
C LEU A 406 -2.81 -15.17 -7.86
N ALA A 407 -2.55 -16.04 -8.84
CA ALA A 407 -3.52 -17.00 -9.35
C ALA A 407 -3.90 -18.08 -8.31
N ARG A 408 -3.00 -18.41 -7.38
CA ARG A 408 -3.21 -19.39 -6.30
C ARG A 408 -3.62 -18.77 -4.95
N THR A 409 -3.69 -17.44 -4.87
CA THR A 409 -4.20 -16.75 -3.69
C THR A 409 -5.73 -16.78 -3.70
N GLU A 410 -6.32 -17.17 -2.57
CA GLU A 410 -7.77 -17.25 -2.40
C GLU A 410 -8.16 -16.50 -1.12
N LEU A 411 -9.06 -15.53 -1.26
CA LEU A 411 -9.65 -14.77 -0.15
C LEU A 411 -11.16 -14.69 -0.37
N TYR A 412 -11.94 -15.17 0.60
CA TYR A 412 -13.40 -15.12 0.55
C TYR A 412 -13.97 -14.44 1.80
N GLY A 413 -15.17 -13.86 1.65
CA GLY A 413 -15.95 -13.24 2.71
C GLY A 413 -16.10 -11.72 2.57
N ILE A 414 -15.13 -11.05 1.95
CA ILE A 414 -15.17 -9.61 1.66
C ILE A 414 -14.60 -9.33 0.26
N GLU A 415 -14.84 -8.11 -0.24
CA GLU A 415 -14.21 -7.64 -1.47
C GLU A 415 -12.74 -7.29 -1.25
N THR A 416 -11.90 -7.61 -2.23
CA THR A 416 -10.47 -7.34 -2.18
C THR A 416 -9.96 -6.81 -3.52
N ASN A 417 -8.78 -6.19 -3.52
CA ASN A 417 -8.13 -5.76 -4.76
C ASN A 417 -7.42 -6.89 -5.52
N LEU A 418 -7.64 -8.17 -5.17
CA LEU A 418 -6.89 -9.31 -5.72
C LEU A 418 -6.99 -9.40 -7.25
N ASP A 419 -8.19 -9.32 -7.82
CA ASP A 419 -8.40 -9.39 -9.27
C ASP A 419 -7.86 -8.16 -9.99
N TYR A 420 -7.92 -7.00 -9.33
CA TYR A 420 -7.28 -5.79 -9.83
C TYR A 420 -5.75 -5.96 -9.90
N LEU A 421 -5.12 -6.52 -8.88
CA LEU A 421 -3.69 -6.83 -8.90
C LEU A 421 -3.35 -7.79 -10.04
N ARG A 422 -4.14 -8.86 -10.23
CA ARG A 422 -3.99 -9.82 -11.34
C ARG A 422 -4.04 -9.10 -12.70
N ALA A 423 -4.99 -8.19 -12.89
CA ALA A 423 -5.12 -7.42 -14.12
C ALA A 423 -3.93 -6.47 -14.34
N VAL A 424 -3.49 -5.75 -13.30
CA VAL A 424 -2.36 -4.82 -13.40
C VAL A 424 -1.05 -5.55 -13.73
N VAL A 425 -0.74 -6.66 -13.05
CA VAL A 425 0.47 -7.44 -13.34
C VAL A 425 0.38 -8.18 -14.68
N GLY A 426 -0.83 -8.43 -15.15
CA GLY A 426 -1.14 -8.98 -16.47
C GLY A 426 -0.89 -7.99 -17.62
N SER A 427 -0.87 -6.69 -17.33
CA SER A 427 -0.78 -5.64 -18.34
C SER A 427 0.58 -5.56 -19.04
N ASP A 428 0.54 -5.17 -20.30
CA ASP A 428 1.69 -4.88 -21.15
C ASP A 428 2.61 -3.78 -20.58
N THR A 429 2.01 -2.73 -20.01
CA THR A 429 2.74 -1.60 -19.43
C THR A 429 3.62 -2.07 -18.28
N PHE A 430 3.08 -2.86 -17.36
CA PHE A 430 3.84 -3.40 -16.24
C PHE A 430 4.84 -4.47 -16.70
N ALA A 431 4.46 -5.34 -17.64
CA ALA A 431 5.37 -6.34 -18.19
C ALA A 431 6.64 -5.74 -18.79
N ARG A 432 6.54 -4.58 -19.44
CA ARG A 432 7.69 -3.85 -20.01
C ARG A 432 8.49 -3.01 -19.00
N GLY A 433 8.00 -2.82 -17.78
CA GLY A 433 8.63 -1.90 -16.81
C GLY A 433 8.45 -0.43 -17.18
N ALA A 434 7.36 -0.11 -17.90
CA ALA A 434 7.08 1.22 -18.44
C ALA A 434 6.05 2.00 -17.60
N GLN A 435 5.83 1.60 -16.34
CA GLN A 435 4.93 2.28 -15.43
C GLN A 435 5.40 3.71 -15.11
N THR A 436 4.44 4.59 -14.87
CA THR A 436 4.62 5.94 -14.32
C THR A 436 3.66 6.12 -13.16
N THR A 437 3.81 7.18 -12.36
CA THR A 437 2.88 7.52 -11.27
C THR A 437 1.45 7.78 -11.75
N ALA A 438 1.25 8.06 -13.05
CA ALA A 438 -0.05 8.21 -13.68
C ALA A 438 -0.62 6.90 -14.27
N PHE A 439 0.06 5.77 -14.13
CA PHE A 439 -0.34 4.51 -14.75
C PHE A 439 -1.72 4.05 -14.28
N LEU A 440 -1.92 3.90 -12.96
CA LEU A 440 -3.17 3.34 -12.44
C LEU A 440 -4.36 4.30 -12.57
N SER A 441 -4.14 5.61 -12.69
CA SER A 441 -5.25 6.56 -12.92
C SER A 441 -5.85 6.46 -14.33
N ARG A 442 -5.11 5.86 -15.27
CA ARG A 442 -5.56 5.59 -16.64
C ARG A 442 -5.85 4.11 -16.89
N PHE A 443 -5.60 3.25 -15.89
CA PHE A 443 -5.81 1.82 -16.00
C PHE A 443 -7.32 1.52 -15.91
N VAL A 444 -7.86 0.92 -16.98
CA VAL A 444 -9.26 0.50 -17.01
C VAL A 444 -9.36 -0.92 -16.50
N PHE A 445 -9.99 -1.09 -15.35
CA PHE A 445 -10.30 -2.39 -14.78
C PHE A 445 -11.78 -2.71 -15.03
N ALA A 446 -12.03 -3.85 -15.67
CA ALA A 446 -13.37 -4.38 -15.90
C ALA A 446 -13.50 -5.72 -15.15
N PRO A 447 -14.18 -5.76 -14.00
CA PRO A 447 -14.33 -7.00 -13.25
C PRO A 447 -15.34 -7.93 -13.92
N HIS A 448 -15.08 -9.24 -13.80
CA HIS A 448 -16.02 -10.29 -14.19
C HIS A 448 -17.06 -10.52 -13.06
N THR A 449 -17.81 -9.47 -12.73
CA THR A 449 -18.75 -9.47 -11.60
C THR A 449 -20.14 -9.00 -12.02
N ILE A 450 -21.09 -9.16 -11.10
CA ILE A 450 -22.46 -8.68 -11.22
C ILE A 450 -22.73 -7.76 -10.03
N ASP A 451 -23.20 -6.54 -10.29
CA ASP A 451 -23.72 -5.67 -9.24
C ASP A 451 -25.18 -6.07 -8.93
N VAL A 452 -25.46 -6.35 -7.66
CA VAL A 452 -26.83 -6.54 -7.18
C VAL A 452 -27.43 -5.17 -6.85
N LEU A 453 -28.33 -4.68 -7.71
CA LEU A 453 -29.02 -3.39 -7.50
C LEU A 453 -30.23 -3.56 -6.57
N ASP A 454 -30.91 -4.71 -6.69
CA ASP A 454 -31.98 -5.15 -5.81
C ASP A 454 -31.88 -6.68 -5.69
N GLY A 455 -31.92 -7.22 -4.47
CA GLY A 455 -31.73 -8.65 -4.22
C GLY A 455 -32.96 -9.53 -4.48
N GLY A 456 -34.11 -8.93 -4.83
CA GLY A 456 -35.39 -9.61 -4.83
C GLY A 456 -35.82 -10.02 -3.42
N VAL A 457 -36.77 -10.95 -3.32
CA VAL A 457 -37.16 -11.48 -2.00
C VAL A 457 -36.08 -12.40 -1.43
N GLN A 458 -35.61 -13.33 -2.26
CA GLN A 458 -34.52 -14.24 -1.90
C GLN A 458 -33.85 -14.72 -3.18
N THR A 459 -32.63 -14.22 -3.40
CA THR A 459 -31.74 -14.66 -4.47
C THR A 459 -30.54 -15.35 -3.85
N THR A 460 -30.30 -16.60 -4.22
CA THR A 460 -29.21 -17.39 -3.64
C THR A 460 -28.38 -18.07 -4.72
N VAL A 461 -27.07 -18.18 -4.50
CA VAL A 461 -26.20 -19.01 -5.34
C VAL A 461 -26.46 -20.47 -4.99
N GLN A 462 -26.79 -21.28 -5.98
CA GLN A 462 -27.03 -22.71 -5.86
C GLN A 462 -26.16 -23.47 -6.86
N GLN A 463 -25.95 -24.75 -6.58
CA GLN A 463 -25.24 -25.69 -7.43
C GLN A 463 -25.85 -27.08 -7.23
N ALA A 464 -26.04 -27.85 -8.31
CA ALA A 464 -26.48 -29.24 -8.24
C ALA A 464 -25.26 -30.20 -8.16
N PRO A 465 -25.29 -31.29 -7.36
CA PRO A 465 -26.37 -31.74 -6.48
C PRO A 465 -26.34 -31.09 -5.08
N GLY A 466 -25.56 -30.02 -4.90
CA GLY A 466 -25.35 -29.35 -3.60
C GLY A 466 -24.37 -30.10 -2.69
N ARG A 467 -24.47 -29.86 -1.39
CA ARG A 467 -23.61 -30.43 -0.33
C ARG A 467 -24.06 -31.83 0.10
N VAL A 468 -23.98 -32.78 -0.80
CA VAL A 468 -24.26 -34.19 -0.50
C VAL A 468 -23.16 -34.82 0.38
N GLY A 469 -23.48 -35.93 1.07
CA GLY A 469 -22.52 -36.70 1.88
C GLY A 469 -22.48 -36.33 3.37
N TYR A 470 -23.11 -35.23 3.78
CA TYR A 470 -23.06 -34.72 5.17
C TYR A 470 -24.40 -34.82 5.93
N TRP A 471 -25.38 -35.56 5.38
CA TRP A 471 -26.71 -35.69 6.00
C TRP A 471 -26.66 -36.32 7.40
N SER A 472 -25.73 -37.26 7.62
CA SER A 472 -25.54 -37.94 8.91
C SER A 472 -25.14 -36.99 10.03
N VAL A 473 -24.55 -35.83 9.70
CA VAL A 473 -24.18 -34.77 10.65
C VAL A 473 -25.14 -33.57 10.60
N GLY A 474 -26.30 -33.73 9.96
CA GLY A 474 -27.36 -32.73 9.91
C GLY A 474 -27.12 -31.57 8.94
N VAL A 475 -26.15 -31.69 8.03
CA VAL A 475 -25.94 -30.69 6.97
C VAL A 475 -26.80 -31.08 5.76
N PRO A 476 -27.80 -30.26 5.39
CA PRO A 476 -28.62 -30.54 4.22
C PRO A 476 -27.84 -30.30 2.92
N PRO A 477 -28.25 -30.93 1.80
CA PRO A 477 -27.62 -30.67 0.51
C PRO A 477 -27.72 -29.20 0.08
N SER A 478 -28.76 -28.48 0.54
CA SER A 478 -29.17 -27.22 -0.09
C SER A 478 -29.34 -27.48 -1.60
N GLY A 479 -28.68 -26.71 -2.46
CA GLY A 479 -28.83 -26.84 -3.90
C GLY A 479 -30.13 -26.19 -4.40
N PRO A 480 -30.33 -26.20 -5.72
CA PRO A 480 -31.55 -25.68 -6.32
C PRO A 480 -32.77 -26.48 -5.84
N MET A 481 -33.85 -25.79 -5.50
CA MET A 481 -35.13 -26.40 -5.11
C MET A 481 -35.79 -27.12 -6.30
N ASP A 482 -35.61 -26.60 -7.52
CA ASP A 482 -35.94 -27.27 -8.79
C ASP A 482 -34.65 -27.58 -9.55
N ASP A 483 -34.01 -28.69 -9.16
CA ASP A 483 -32.75 -29.17 -9.75
C ASP A 483 -32.85 -29.45 -11.25
N ARG A 484 -34.00 -29.95 -11.72
CA ARG A 484 -34.24 -30.23 -13.13
C ARG A 484 -34.26 -28.96 -13.98
N ALA A 485 -34.95 -27.91 -13.54
CA ALA A 485 -34.96 -26.65 -14.27
C ALA A 485 -33.58 -25.99 -14.27
N PHE A 486 -32.89 -26.06 -13.13
CA PHE A 486 -31.54 -25.55 -12.96
C PHE A 486 -30.53 -26.25 -13.89
N ASP A 487 -30.52 -27.59 -13.90
CA ASP A 487 -29.67 -28.39 -14.78
C ASP A 487 -29.95 -28.13 -16.25
N LEU A 488 -31.22 -27.96 -16.64
CA LEU A 488 -31.59 -27.65 -18.01
C LEU A 488 -31.10 -26.25 -18.43
N ALA A 489 -31.21 -25.25 -17.55
CA ALA A 489 -30.73 -23.90 -17.82
C ALA A 489 -29.19 -23.87 -17.98
N ASN A 490 -28.46 -24.59 -17.11
CA ASN A 490 -27.01 -24.77 -17.25
C ASN A 490 -26.65 -25.49 -18.55
N ALA A 491 -27.36 -26.57 -18.91
CA ALA A 491 -27.12 -27.30 -20.14
C ALA A 491 -27.35 -26.45 -21.41
N LEU A 492 -28.32 -25.52 -21.40
CA LEU A 492 -28.54 -24.58 -22.50
C LEU A 492 -27.37 -23.60 -22.70
N LEU A 493 -26.60 -23.32 -21.64
CA LEU A 493 -25.39 -22.51 -21.68
C LEU A 493 -24.12 -23.32 -21.97
N ASP A 494 -24.24 -24.64 -22.16
CA ASP A 494 -23.10 -25.57 -22.24
C ASP A 494 -22.20 -25.53 -20.97
N ASN A 495 -22.81 -25.20 -19.82
CA ASN A 495 -22.11 -25.22 -18.55
C ASN A 495 -21.92 -26.67 -18.06
N ALA A 496 -20.86 -26.88 -17.27
CA ALA A 496 -20.71 -28.12 -16.51
C ALA A 496 -21.93 -28.32 -15.57
N ARG A 497 -22.30 -29.59 -15.30
CA ARG A 497 -23.45 -29.90 -14.43
C ARG A 497 -23.33 -29.33 -13.02
N ASP A 498 -22.10 -29.19 -12.55
CA ASP A 498 -21.76 -28.65 -11.25
C ASP A 498 -21.48 -27.14 -11.30
N ALA A 499 -21.85 -26.44 -12.39
CA ALA A 499 -21.78 -25.00 -12.44
C ALA A 499 -22.81 -24.36 -11.50
N ALA A 500 -22.34 -23.38 -10.72
CA ALA A 500 -23.21 -22.59 -9.88
C ALA A 500 -24.07 -21.62 -10.70
N GLY A 501 -25.22 -21.26 -10.16
CA GLY A 501 -26.21 -20.38 -10.77
C GLY A 501 -27.06 -19.70 -9.71
N LEU A 502 -27.91 -18.77 -10.12
CA LEU A 502 -28.78 -18.02 -9.22
C LEU A 502 -30.17 -18.66 -9.16
N GLU A 503 -30.65 -18.93 -7.96
CA GLU A 503 -32.03 -19.28 -7.68
C GLU A 503 -32.77 -18.06 -7.15
N PHE A 504 -33.88 -17.72 -7.81
CA PHE A 504 -34.77 -16.62 -7.46
C PHE A 504 -36.06 -17.16 -6.84
N THR A 505 -36.46 -16.64 -5.68
CA THR A 505 -37.71 -17.03 -5.01
C THR A 505 -38.71 -15.89 -5.00
N MET A 506 -39.92 -16.13 -5.53
CA MET A 506 -41.05 -15.20 -5.65
C MET A 506 -40.79 -13.97 -6.55
N VAL A 507 -39.86 -13.09 -6.17
CA VAL A 507 -39.46 -11.90 -6.94
C VAL A 507 -37.97 -11.98 -7.19
N GLY A 508 -37.58 -11.91 -8.47
CA GLY A 508 -36.18 -11.95 -8.90
C GLY A 508 -35.40 -10.69 -8.56
N ALA A 509 -34.07 -10.78 -8.68
CA ALA A 509 -33.17 -9.66 -8.45
C ALA A 509 -33.13 -8.69 -9.64
N THR A 510 -32.74 -7.45 -9.37
CA THR A 510 -32.25 -6.52 -10.39
C THR A 510 -30.73 -6.55 -10.38
N LEU A 511 -30.15 -7.00 -11.48
CA LEU A 511 -28.71 -7.24 -11.63
C LEU A 511 -28.15 -6.36 -12.73
N ARG A 512 -26.92 -5.86 -12.55
CA ARG A 512 -26.13 -5.24 -13.61
C ARG A 512 -24.89 -6.07 -13.85
N PHE A 513 -24.71 -6.54 -15.07
CA PHE A 513 -23.51 -7.26 -15.48
C PHE A 513 -22.40 -6.26 -15.80
N ASN A 514 -21.24 -6.41 -15.18
CA ASN A 514 -20.08 -5.52 -15.39
C ASN A 514 -19.23 -5.94 -16.59
N THR A 515 -19.49 -7.12 -17.15
CA THR A 515 -18.87 -7.68 -18.35
C THR A 515 -19.95 -8.38 -19.18
N ALA A 516 -19.83 -8.28 -20.51
CA ALA A 516 -20.73 -8.96 -21.42
C ALA A 516 -20.74 -10.47 -21.15
N THR A 517 -21.92 -11.05 -20.99
CA THR A 517 -22.07 -12.46 -20.62
C THR A 517 -23.27 -13.11 -21.29
N LEU A 518 -23.27 -14.44 -21.32
CA LEU A 518 -24.43 -15.21 -21.71
C LEU A 518 -25.19 -15.67 -20.47
N PHE A 519 -26.52 -15.61 -20.51
CA PHE A 519 -27.37 -16.11 -19.43
C PHE A 519 -28.63 -16.75 -19.98
N VAL A 520 -29.28 -17.58 -19.16
CA VAL A 520 -30.57 -18.21 -19.44
C VAL A 520 -31.47 -18.00 -18.23
N LEU A 521 -32.73 -17.64 -18.47
CA LEU A 521 -33.79 -17.69 -17.44
C LEU A 521 -34.57 -19.00 -17.60
N GLY A 522 -34.57 -19.81 -16.55
CA GLY A 522 -35.29 -21.09 -16.48
C GLY A 522 -36.28 -21.14 -15.31
N GLY A 523 -37.00 -22.24 -15.17
CA GLY A 523 -37.95 -22.48 -14.10
C GLY A 523 -39.33 -21.85 -14.33
N ALA A 524 -39.94 -21.36 -13.25
CA ALA A 524 -41.26 -20.75 -13.29
C ALA A 524 -41.23 -19.38 -14.02
N PRO A 525 -42.19 -19.09 -14.92
CA PRO A 525 -42.22 -17.81 -15.63
C PRO A 525 -42.35 -16.62 -14.67
N LEU A 526 -41.52 -15.60 -14.88
CA LEU A 526 -41.65 -14.29 -14.24
C LEU A 526 -41.51 -13.18 -15.29
N ALA A 527 -42.07 -12.01 -15.01
CA ALA A 527 -41.88 -10.83 -15.86
C ALA A 527 -40.43 -10.33 -15.70
N ALA A 528 -39.56 -10.79 -16.60
CA ALA A 528 -38.15 -10.40 -16.63
C ALA A 528 -37.88 -9.44 -17.79
N THR A 529 -36.96 -8.51 -17.58
CA THR A 529 -36.50 -7.58 -18.61
C THR A 529 -34.97 -7.57 -18.70
N LEU A 530 -34.47 -7.32 -19.91
CA LEU A 530 -33.07 -7.01 -20.20
C LEU A 530 -33.04 -5.63 -20.86
N ASP A 531 -32.41 -4.66 -20.21
CA ASP A 531 -32.36 -3.25 -20.65
C ASP A 531 -33.73 -2.64 -21.00
N GLY A 532 -34.76 -3.05 -20.26
CA GLY A 532 -36.14 -2.58 -20.41
C GLY A 532 -36.99 -3.40 -21.38
N GLU A 533 -36.41 -4.29 -22.17
CA GLU A 533 -37.13 -5.16 -23.10
C GLU A 533 -37.46 -6.52 -22.46
N PRO A 534 -38.61 -7.15 -22.78
CA PRO A 534 -38.96 -8.47 -22.24
C PRO A 534 -37.91 -9.54 -22.53
N ALA A 535 -37.42 -10.21 -21.49
CA ALA A 535 -36.44 -11.28 -21.60
C ALA A 535 -37.13 -12.65 -21.70
N PRO A 536 -36.95 -13.43 -22.78
CA PRO A 536 -37.58 -14.73 -22.92
C PRO A 536 -36.93 -15.79 -22.03
N PHE A 537 -37.74 -16.75 -21.58
CA PHE A 537 -37.27 -17.92 -20.84
C PHE A 537 -36.79 -19.02 -21.80
N TRP A 538 -35.90 -19.88 -21.31
CA TRP A 538 -35.36 -21.05 -22.02
C TRP A 538 -34.64 -20.71 -23.34
N GLN A 539 -34.08 -19.51 -23.42
CA GLN A 539 -33.24 -19.04 -24.53
C GLN A 539 -31.95 -18.47 -23.98
N VAL A 540 -30.85 -18.67 -24.73
CA VAL A 540 -29.56 -18.06 -24.42
C VAL A 540 -29.63 -16.59 -24.81
N LEU A 541 -29.49 -15.72 -23.81
CA LEU A 541 -29.47 -14.28 -23.94
C LEU A 541 -28.06 -13.75 -23.73
N ARG A 542 -27.79 -12.57 -24.30
CA ARG A 542 -26.53 -11.86 -24.11
C ARG A 542 -26.81 -10.56 -23.37
N ALA A 543 -26.21 -10.41 -22.19
CA ALA A 543 -26.17 -9.15 -21.43
C ALA A 543 -24.89 -8.37 -21.75
#